data_AF-A0A5B8U244-F1
#
_entry.id   AF-A0A5B8U244-F1
#
_cell.length_a   1.000
_cell.length_b   1.000
_cell.length_c   1.000
_cell.angle_alpha   90.00
_cell.angle_beta   90.00
_cell.angle_gamma   90.00
#
_symmetry.space_group_name_H-M   'P 1'
#
loop_
_entity.id
_entity.type
_entity.pdbx_description
1 polymer ?
#
loop_
_entity_poly.entity_id
_entity_poly.type
_entity_poly.pdbx_seq_one_letter_code
_entity_poly.pdbx_strand_id
1 'polypeptide(L)'
;MVALAEELAITAAVHGHGTRGHAAALRDARYLSAPIPASRGGLGVTSVHDVVLASTRLARGDPALARGDPALARGVTPHLVAVLGLARSWRRAIRSDQHARARAFEAPMRLVARGGVVLAAALGASGRSAPGPIPVATRTDGGWRVDGRALVCAIGPVASVLSIPVTYTGEDDGACRAHVLVPVAAPGLAVDGVAPAAALRGPGLHTVTLDGVALVPDALGTGAPWRDAIDELDRELIARLLGAAASPRVAAPALLRLAARLDAMAAPDEAGLLALLDEAEAVQERTWPPCQVAAAAGL
;
A
#
# COMPACT_ATOMS: atom_id res chain seq x y z
N MET A 1 5.41 -14.35 -13.96
CA MET A 1 4.12 -13.99 -13.33
C MET A 1 3.02 -15.00 -13.56
N VAL A 2 2.77 -15.49 -14.78
CA VAL A 2 1.82 -16.61 -15.02
C VAL A 2 2.25 -17.84 -14.21
N ALA A 3 3.53 -18.24 -14.33
CA ALA A 3 4.11 -19.32 -13.54
C ALA A 3 4.01 -19.12 -12.00
N LEU A 4 4.13 -17.87 -11.50
CA LEU A 4 4.00 -17.59 -10.06
C LEU A 4 2.55 -17.73 -9.57
N ALA A 5 1.58 -17.27 -10.36
CA ALA A 5 0.16 -17.41 -10.01
C ALA A 5 -0.26 -18.88 -10.04
N GLU A 6 0.25 -19.65 -11.00
CA GLU A 6 0.04 -21.10 -11.10
C GLU A 6 0.72 -21.85 -9.95
N GLU A 7 1.96 -21.49 -9.60
CA GLU A 7 2.72 -22.07 -8.49
C GLU A 7 2.07 -21.79 -7.12
N LEU A 8 1.57 -20.56 -6.89
CA LEU A 8 0.83 -20.20 -5.68
C LEU A 8 -0.49 -21.00 -5.59
N ALA A 9 -1.20 -21.19 -6.70
CA ALA A 9 -2.42 -21.99 -6.75
C ALA A 9 -2.15 -23.48 -6.45
N ILE A 10 -1.05 -24.05 -6.97
CA ILE A 10 -0.64 -25.44 -6.73
C ILE A 10 -0.19 -25.63 -5.27
N THR A 11 0.66 -24.73 -4.75
CA THR A 11 1.24 -24.84 -3.40
C THR A 11 0.16 -24.81 -2.33
N ALA A 12 -0.87 -23.99 -2.53
CA ALA A 12 -2.01 -23.88 -1.63
C ALA A 12 -2.92 -25.12 -1.61
N ALA A 13 -3.02 -25.84 -2.73
CA ALA A 13 -3.75 -27.11 -2.80
C ALA A 13 -3.04 -28.23 -2.03
N VAL A 14 -1.70 -28.15 -1.89
CA VAL A 14 -0.87 -29.21 -1.28
C VAL A 14 -0.58 -28.97 0.22
N HIS A 15 -0.30 -27.73 0.64
CA HIS A 15 0.20 -27.44 1.99
C HIS A 15 -0.84 -26.83 2.94
N GLY A 16 -2.09 -26.70 2.50
CA GLY A 16 -3.10 -25.88 3.18
C GLY A 16 -2.77 -24.38 3.12
N HIS A 17 -3.65 -23.54 3.67
CA HIS A 17 -3.63 -22.08 3.54
C HIS A 17 -2.49 -21.35 4.30
N GLY A 18 -1.35 -22.01 4.54
CA GLY A 18 -0.22 -21.51 5.32
C GLY A 18 0.43 -20.27 4.68
N THR A 19 0.50 -19.20 5.47
CA THR A 19 0.87 -17.83 5.04
C THR A 19 2.36 -17.60 4.83
N ARG A 20 3.21 -18.39 5.50
CA ARG A 20 4.67 -18.34 5.32
C ARG A 20 5.12 -18.80 3.93
N GLY A 21 4.43 -19.78 3.34
CA GLY A 21 4.76 -20.31 2.02
C GLY A 21 4.53 -19.28 0.92
N HIS A 22 3.36 -18.63 0.93
CA HIS A 22 3.04 -17.59 -0.06
C HIS A 22 3.94 -16.36 0.05
N ALA A 23 4.27 -15.90 1.25
CA ALA A 23 5.14 -14.75 1.41
C ALA A 23 6.60 -15.03 1.01
N ALA A 24 7.09 -16.26 1.22
CA ALA A 24 8.37 -16.71 0.70
C ALA A 24 8.37 -16.75 -0.84
N ALA A 25 7.34 -17.34 -1.46
CA ALA A 25 7.21 -17.39 -2.91
C ALA A 25 7.16 -15.99 -3.56
N LEU A 26 6.43 -15.03 -2.95
CA LEU A 26 6.40 -13.64 -3.41
C LEU A 26 7.77 -12.95 -3.30
N ARG A 27 8.55 -13.29 -2.26
CA ARG A 27 9.92 -12.77 -2.07
C ARG A 27 10.89 -13.38 -3.08
N ASP A 28 10.85 -14.70 -3.27
CA ASP A 28 11.73 -15.41 -4.20
C ASP A 28 11.49 -14.98 -5.65
N ALA A 29 10.23 -14.77 -6.00
CA ALA A 29 9.84 -14.19 -7.29
C ALA A 29 10.10 -12.67 -7.40
N ARG A 30 10.62 -12.04 -6.34
CA ARG A 30 10.88 -10.59 -6.22
C ARG A 30 9.67 -9.70 -6.51
N TYR A 31 8.47 -10.25 -6.40
CA TYR A 31 7.22 -9.58 -6.73
C TYR A 31 7.03 -8.29 -5.91
N LEU A 32 7.35 -8.33 -4.62
CA LEU A 32 7.26 -7.19 -3.70
C LEU A 32 8.22 -6.04 -4.09
N SER A 33 9.35 -6.37 -4.72
CA SER A 33 10.33 -5.39 -5.20
C SER A 33 10.23 -5.10 -6.70
N ALA A 34 9.19 -5.60 -7.38
CA ALA A 34 9.12 -5.57 -8.84
C ALA A 34 9.29 -4.16 -9.44
N PRO A 35 8.69 -3.08 -8.88
CA PRO A 35 8.84 -1.74 -9.44
C PRO A 35 10.23 -1.10 -9.26
N ILE A 36 11.05 -1.62 -8.34
CA ILE A 36 12.37 -1.06 -8.03
C ILE A 36 13.33 -1.33 -9.21
N PRO A 37 14.14 -0.35 -9.65
CA PRO A 37 15.11 -0.56 -10.72
C PRO A 37 16.02 -1.77 -10.48
N ALA A 38 16.37 -2.50 -11.54
CA ALA A 38 17.27 -3.65 -11.46
C ALA A 38 18.64 -3.29 -10.85
N SER A 39 19.17 -2.10 -11.18
CA SER A 39 20.40 -1.55 -10.58
C SER A 39 20.33 -1.32 -9.07
N ARG A 40 19.14 -1.42 -8.47
CA ARG A 40 18.88 -1.27 -7.03
C ARG A 40 18.29 -2.55 -6.41
N GLY A 41 18.29 -3.67 -7.14
CA GLY A 41 17.93 -5.00 -6.64
C GLY A 41 16.51 -5.47 -6.92
N GLY A 42 15.66 -4.65 -7.57
CA GLY A 42 14.31 -5.06 -7.99
C GLY A 42 14.26 -5.72 -9.37
N LEU A 43 13.06 -5.77 -9.97
CA LEU A 43 12.86 -6.28 -11.35
C LEU A 43 12.81 -5.19 -12.41
N GLY A 44 12.74 -3.92 -12.02
CA GLY A 44 12.72 -2.78 -12.93
C GLY A 44 11.39 -2.58 -13.67
N VAL A 45 10.29 -3.16 -13.18
CA VAL A 45 8.96 -2.95 -13.78
C VAL A 45 8.58 -1.48 -13.70
N THR A 46 8.36 -0.84 -14.84
CA THR A 46 8.02 0.59 -14.91
C THR A 46 6.54 0.84 -15.14
N SER A 47 5.85 -0.11 -15.76
CA SER A 47 4.45 0.02 -16.17
C SER A 47 3.49 -0.22 -15.01
N VAL A 48 2.63 0.76 -14.74
CA VAL A 48 1.48 0.62 -13.83
C VAL A 48 0.55 -0.46 -14.36
N HIS A 49 0.33 -0.51 -15.68
CA HIS A 49 -0.48 -1.56 -16.31
C HIS A 49 0.02 -2.96 -15.94
N ASP A 50 1.32 -3.22 -16.02
CA ASP A 50 1.87 -4.54 -15.74
C ASP A 50 1.77 -4.92 -14.25
N VAL A 51 1.94 -3.96 -13.34
CA VAL A 51 1.76 -4.19 -11.90
C VAL A 51 0.28 -4.45 -11.57
N VAL A 52 -0.64 -3.71 -12.19
CA VAL A 52 -2.10 -3.94 -12.07
C VAL A 52 -2.46 -5.31 -12.63
N LEU A 53 -2.00 -5.67 -13.83
CA LEU A 53 -2.23 -6.98 -14.44
C LEU A 53 -1.69 -8.10 -13.56
N ALA A 54 -0.48 -7.96 -13.03
CA ALA A 54 0.11 -8.93 -12.12
C ALA A 54 -0.72 -9.09 -10.84
N SER A 55 -1.27 -7.99 -10.30
CA SER A 55 -2.15 -8.03 -9.13
C SER A 55 -3.49 -8.71 -9.43
N THR A 56 -4.09 -8.49 -10.61
CA THR A 56 -5.31 -9.24 -11.02
C THR A 56 -5.04 -10.73 -11.16
N ARG A 57 -3.85 -11.12 -11.63
CA ARG A 57 -3.44 -12.53 -11.75
C ARG A 57 -3.21 -13.14 -10.36
N LEU A 58 -2.60 -12.40 -9.45
CA LEU A 58 -2.43 -12.82 -8.06
C LEU A 58 -3.78 -13.02 -7.37
N ALA A 59 -4.73 -12.08 -7.55
CA ALA A 59 -6.08 -12.21 -6.99
C ALA A 59 -6.84 -13.43 -7.52
N ARG A 60 -6.67 -13.76 -8.82
CA ARG A 60 -7.26 -14.96 -9.44
C ARG A 60 -6.60 -16.26 -9.00
N GLY A 61 -5.30 -16.24 -8.75
CA GLY A 61 -4.53 -17.37 -8.25
C GLY A 61 -4.59 -17.53 -6.73
N ASP A 62 -5.29 -16.63 -6.02
CA ASP A 62 -5.41 -16.68 -4.58
C ASP A 62 -6.24 -17.91 -4.17
N PRO A 63 -5.69 -18.86 -3.42
CA PRO A 63 -6.44 -20.03 -2.96
C PRO A 63 -7.64 -19.70 -2.06
N ALA A 64 -7.67 -18.52 -1.42
CA ALA A 64 -8.81 -18.05 -0.64
C ALA A 64 -9.94 -17.48 -1.53
N LEU A 65 -9.72 -17.35 -2.84
CA LEU A 65 -10.72 -16.91 -3.82
C LEU A 65 -11.97 -17.79 -3.85
N ALA A 66 -11.85 -19.10 -3.57
CA ALA A 66 -12.99 -20.01 -3.48
C ALA A 66 -14.00 -19.60 -2.39
N ARG A 67 -13.58 -18.78 -1.41
CA ARG A 67 -14.43 -18.20 -0.35
C ARG A 67 -14.82 -16.75 -0.64
N GLY A 68 -14.50 -16.24 -1.82
CA GLY A 68 -14.72 -14.85 -2.21
C GLY A 68 -13.74 -13.85 -1.56
N ASP A 69 -12.66 -14.31 -0.93
CA ASP A 69 -11.68 -13.46 -0.25
C ASP A 69 -10.29 -13.51 -0.91
N PRO A 70 -9.89 -12.49 -1.69
CA PRO A 70 -8.55 -12.37 -2.28
C PRO A 70 -7.53 -11.82 -1.27
N ALA A 71 -7.42 -12.43 -0.09
CA ALA A 71 -6.67 -11.91 1.05
C ALA A 71 -5.18 -11.66 0.72
N LEU A 72 -4.55 -12.49 -0.10
CA LEU A 72 -3.15 -12.35 -0.50
C LEU A 72 -2.96 -11.11 -1.38
N ALA A 73 -3.78 -10.97 -2.44
CA ALA A 73 -3.71 -9.82 -3.34
C ALA A 73 -4.02 -8.50 -2.60
N ARG A 74 -5.04 -8.52 -1.73
CA ARG A 74 -5.42 -7.37 -0.92
C ARG A 74 -4.33 -6.99 0.10
N GLY A 75 -3.67 -7.98 0.70
CA GLY A 75 -2.55 -7.75 1.61
C GLY A 75 -1.36 -7.08 0.93
N VAL A 76 -1.01 -7.51 -0.30
CA VAL A 76 0.19 -7.01 -0.99
C VAL A 76 -0.01 -5.62 -1.61
N THR A 77 -1.25 -5.23 -1.88
CA THR A 77 -1.59 -3.95 -2.51
C THR A 77 -0.93 -2.75 -1.81
N PRO A 78 -1.07 -2.55 -0.48
CA PRO A 78 -0.37 -1.51 0.26
C PRO A 78 1.13 -1.39 -0.04
N HIS A 79 1.82 -2.53 -0.08
CA HIS A 79 3.24 -2.56 -0.36
C HIS A 79 3.53 -2.12 -1.79
N LEU A 80 2.80 -2.67 -2.77
CA LEU A 80 2.99 -2.35 -4.17
C LEU A 80 2.67 -0.88 -4.48
N VAL A 81 1.65 -0.30 -3.84
CA VAL A 81 1.33 1.13 -3.95
C VAL A 81 2.53 1.98 -3.52
N ALA A 82 3.08 1.70 -2.33
CA ALA A 82 4.21 2.44 -1.80
C ALA A 82 5.47 2.27 -2.67
N VAL A 83 5.78 1.05 -3.10
CA VAL A 83 6.99 0.76 -3.87
C VAL A 83 6.90 1.30 -5.30
N LEU A 84 5.72 1.22 -5.94
CA LEU A 84 5.49 1.78 -7.26
C LEU A 84 5.52 3.31 -7.23
N GLY A 85 4.87 3.94 -6.24
CA GLY A 85 4.94 5.38 -6.01
C GLY A 85 6.37 5.86 -5.80
N LEU A 86 7.11 5.21 -4.90
CA LEU A 86 8.53 5.48 -4.64
C LEU A 86 9.38 5.43 -5.92
N ALA A 87 9.23 4.37 -6.72
CA ALA A 87 9.98 4.21 -7.96
C ALA A 87 9.61 5.27 -9.01
N ARG A 88 8.34 5.68 -9.09
CA ARG A 88 7.86 6.72 -10.01
C ARG A 88 8.33 8.11 -9.60
N SER A 89 8.24 8.47 -8.32
CA SER A 89 8.81 9.70 -7.76
C SER A 89 10.30 9.81 -8.02
N TRP A 90 11.05 8.71 -7.82
CA TRP A 90 12.47 8.66 -8.15
C TRP A 90 12.74 8.93 -9.64
N ARG A 91 12.00 8.28 -10.55
CA ARG A 91 12.14 8.51 -12.00
C ARG A 91 11.78 9.94 -12.39
N ARG A 92 10.73 10.53 -11.81
CA ARG A 92 10.37 11.94 -12.02
C ARG A 92 11.51 12.85 -11.58
N ALA A 93 12.04 12.67 -10.38
CA ALA A 93 13.17 13.45 -9.87
C ALA A 93 14.40 13.36 -10.78
N ILE A 94 14.74 12.19 -11.31
CA ILE A 94 15.84 12.03 -12.28
C ILE A 94 15.55 12.79 -13.58
N ARG A 95 14.35 12.66 -14.15
CA ARG A 95 13.97 13.33 -15.42
C ARG A 95 13.93 14.84 -15.30
N SER A 96 13.62 15.37 -14.12
CA SER A 96 13.57 16.79 -13.83
C SER A 96 14.88 17.33 -13.25
N ASP A 97 15.98 16.59 -13.35
CA ASP A 97 17.32 16.97 -12.85
C ASP A 97 17.39 17.27 -11.34
N GLN A 98 16.42 16.80 -10.56
CA GLN A 98 16.34 16.97 -9.11
C GLN A 98 17.16 15.90 -8.39
N HIS A 99 18.49 15.88 -8.63
CA HIS A 99 19.37 14.82 -8.11
C HIS A 99 19.34 14.65 -6.58
N ALA A 100 19.18 15.73 -5.82
CA ALA A 100 19.06 15.67 -4.36
C ALA A 100 17.82 14.88 -3.92
N ARG A 101 16.67 15.17 -4.54
CA ARG A 101 15.41 14.44 -4.32
C ARG A 101 15.52 12.99 -4.78
N ALA A 102 16.14 12.75 -5.93
CA ALA A 102 16.39 11.39 -6.42
C ALA A 102 17.24 10.56 -5.43
N ARG A 103 18.28 11.15 -4.82
CA ARG A 103 19.11 10.48 -3.82
C ARG A 103 18.32 10.10 -2.56
N ALA A 104 17.34 10.90 -2.14
CA ALA A 104 16.52 10.60 -0.97
C ALA A 104 15.76 9.26 -1.11
N PHE A 105 15.40 8.86 -2.32
CA PHE A 105 14.67 7.61 -2.57
C PHE A 105 15.56 6.35 -2.63
N GLU A 106 16.89 6.49 -2.68
CA GLU A 106 17.78 5.32 -2.88
C GLU A 106 17.82 4.36 -1.70
N ALA A 107 17.95 4.90 -0.48
CA ALA A 107 18.03 4.06 0.72
C ALA A 107 16.73 3.28 0.96
N PRO A 108 15.53 3.89 0.88
CA PRO A 108 14.26 3.16 0.94
C PRO A 108 14.13 2.05 -0.12
N MET A 109 14.52 2.32 -1.37
CA MET A 109 14.48 1.31 -2.44
C MET A 109 15.42 0.13 -2.13
N ARG A 110 16.66 0.39 -1.70
CA ARG A 110 17.60 -0.70 -1.34
C ARG A 110 17.09 -1.53 -0.17
N LEU A 111 16.44 -0.90 0.81
CA LEU A 111 15.89 -1.58 1.97
C LEU A 111 14.76 -2.55 1.58
N VAL A 112 13.84 -2.10 0.73
CA VAL A 112 12.77 -2.96 0.20
C VAL A 112 13.34 -4.08 -0.67
N ALA A 113 14.28 -3.79 -1.57
CA ALA A 113 14.86 -4.78 -2.48
C ALA A 113 15.60 -5.91 -1.76
N ARG A 114 16.16 -5.64 -0.58
CA ARG A 114 16.80 -6.66 0.28
C ARG A 114 15.81 -7.45 1.14
N GLY A 115 14.51 -7.18 1.02
CA GLY A 115 13.47 -7.77 1.86
C GLY A 115 13.47 -7.25 3.30
N GLY A 116 14.17 -6.15 3.57
CA GLY A 116 14.27 -5.54 4.90
C GLY A 116 13.01 -4.78 5.32
N VAL A 117 12.16 -4.39 4.35
CA VAL A 117 10.86 -3.77 4.61
C VAL A 117 9.76 -4.38 3.75
N VAL A 118 8.69 -4.82 4.41
CA VAL A 118 7.40 -5.10 3.79
C VAL A 118 6.35 -4.24 4.48
N LEU A 119 5.61 -3.51 3.68
CA LEU A 119 4.63 -2.52 4.14
C LEU A 119 3.25 -3.16 4.16
N ALA A 120 2.61 -3.18 5.32
CA ALA A 120 1.16 -3.32 5.42
C ALA A 120 0.55 -1.92 5.56
N ALA A 121 -0.71 -1.72 5.19
CA ALA A 121 -1.36 -0.42 5.40
C ALA A 121 -2.74 -0.57 6.01
N ALA A 122 -3.15 0.48 6.73
CA ALA A 122 -4.51 0.62 7.18
C ALA A 122 -5.48 0.65 5.98
N LEU A 123 -6.58 -0.12 6.03
CA LEU A 123 -7.75 0.15 5.21
C LEU A 123 -8.27 1.54 5.56
N GLY A 124 -8.68 2.28 4.52
CA GLY A 124 -8.86 3.74 4.58
C GLY A 124 -7.79 4.51 3.82
N ALA A 125 -6.83 3.81 3.22
CA ALA A 125 -5.90 4.41 2.28
C ALA A 125 -6.66 4.98 1.09
N SER A 126 -6.56 6.31 0.98
CA SER A 126 -6.81 7.11 -0.22
C SER A 126 -8.28 7.60 -0.38
N GLY A 127 -8.57 8.85 -0.01
CA GLY A 127 -9.86 9.55 -0.26
C GLY A 127 -10.69 10.08 0.95
N ARG A 128 -11.75 10.84 0.64
CA ARG A 128 -12.68 11.50 1.60
C ARG A 128 -13.53 10.51 2.44
N SER A 129 -13.60 9.24 2.04
CA SER A 129 -14.51 8.23 2.62
C SER A 129 -13.78 6.99 3.13
N ALA A 130 -12.79 7.16 4.02
CA ALA A 130 -12.25 6.03 4.78
C ALA A 130 -13.28 5.55 5.83
N PRO A 131 -13.76 4.30 5.80
CA PRO A 131 -14.64 3.78 6.84
C PRO A 131 -13.82 3.38 8.07
N GLY A 132 -14.13 3.98 9.22
CA GLY A 132 -13.57 3.60 10.54
C GLY A 132 -12.91 4.76 11.29
N PRO A 133 -12.58 4.57 12.58
CA PRO A 133 -11.82 5.55 13.35
C PRO A 133 -10.45 5.79 12.70
N ILE A 134 -10.05 7.06 12.59
CA ILE A 134 -8.72 7.47 12.12
C ILE A 134 -7.92 7.90 13.35
N PRO A 135 -6.73 7.31 13.61
CA PRO A 135 -5.86 7.74 14.70
C PRO A 135 -5.46 9.21 14.57
N VAL A 136 -5.24 9.86 15.71
CA VAL A 136 -4.85 11.27 15.78
C VAL A 136 -3.37 11.35 16.10
N ALA A 137 -2.64 12.19 15.38
CA ALA A 137 -1.27 12.55 15.69
C ALA A 137 -1.22 13.95 16.33
N THR A 138 -0.65 14.02 17.53
CA THR A 138 -0.51 15.25 18.31
C THR A 138 0.97 15.65 18.38
N ARG A 139 1.25 16.94 18.18
CA ARG A 139 2.62 17.48 18.28
C ARG A 139 3.10 17.44 19.73
N THR A 140 4.37 17.11 19.91
CA THR A 140 5.07 17.03 21.20
C THR A 140 6.42 17.74 21.08
N ASP A 141 7.10 17.99 22.20
CA ASP A 141 8.43 18.62 22.20
C ASP A 141 9.46 17.82 21.40
N GLY A 142 9.31 16.50 21.31
CA GLY A 142 10.23 15.59 20.63
C GLY A 142 9.79 15.12 19.23
N GLY A 143 8.66 15.60 18.72
CA GLY A 143 8.07 15.14 17.46
C GLY A 143 6.57 14.94 17.54
N TRP A 144 6.08 13.74 17.25
CA TRP A 144 4.64 13.44 17.27
C TRP A 144 4.30 12.22 18.12
N ARG A 145 3.10 12.23 18.68
CA ARG A 145 2.50 11.09 19.37
C ARG A 145 1.23 10.69 18.62
N VAL A 146 1.04 9.39 18.36
CA VAL A 146 -0.15 8.87 17.67
C VAL A 146 -0.98 8.00 18.61
N ASP A 147 -2.26 8.30 18.69
CA ASP A 147 -3.24 7.57 19.49
C ASP A 147 -4.48 7.20 18.66
N GLY A 148 -5.05 6.02 18.90
CA GLY A 148 -6.32 5.61 18.33
C GLY A 148 -6.32 4.18 17.80
N ARG A 149 -7.29 3.87 16.95
CA ARG A 149 -7.42 2.55 16.33
C ARG A 149 -7.51 2.70 14.82
N ALA A 150 -6.95 1.74 14.11
CA ALA A 150 -7.06 1.65 12.66
C ALA A 150 -7.32 0.21 12.23
N LEU A 151 -8.06 0.02 11.14
CA LEU A 151 -8.18 -1.28 10.49
C LEU A 151 -7.03 -1.43 9.50
N VAL A 152 -6.25 -2.50 9.57
CA VAL A 152 -5.05 -2.74 8.75
C VAL A 152 -5.14 -4.03 7.97
N CYS A 153 -4.87 -3.93 6.66
CA CYS A 153 -4.66 -5.09 5.84
C CYS A 153 -3.16 -5.40 5.78
N ALA A 154 -2.81 -6.60 6.22
CA ALA A 154 -1.43 -7.06 6.26
C ALA A 154 -1.26 -8.37 5.48
N ILE A 155 -0.03 -8.65 5.06
CA ILE A 155 0.38 -9.91 4.40
C ILE A 155 1.09 -10.77 5.43
N GLY A 156 0.36 -11.35 6.39
CA GLY A 156 0.96 -12.27 7.36
C GLY A 156 2.23 -11.74 8.04
N PRO A 157 3.13 -12.63 8.50
CA PRO A 157 4.14 -12.28 9.51
C PRO A 157 5.35 -11.54 8.92
N VAL A 158 5.23 -11.05 7.69
CA VAL A 158 6.34 -10.46 6.93
C VAL A 158 6.29 -8.94 6.96
N ALA A 159 5.14 -8.34 7.28
CA ALA A 159 5.03 -6.90 7.45
C ALA A 159 5.96 -6.44 8.59
N SER A 160 6.88 -5.53 8.27
CA SER A 160 7.81 -4.95 9.25
C SER A 160 7.44 -3.51 9.61
N VAL A 161 6.61 -2.87 8.78
CA VAL A 161 6.15 -1.49 8.95
C VAL A 161 4.67 -1.40 8.54
N LEU A 162 3.89 -0.67 9.31
CA LEU A 162 2.51 -0.31 9.04
C LEU A 162 2.44 1.13 8.51
N SER A 163 1.83 1.34 7.36
CA SER A 163 1.45 2.66 6.85
C SER A 163 0.04 3.00 7.34
N ILE A 164 -0.06 3.93 8.29
CA ILE A 164 -1.29 4.23 9.01
C ILE A 164 -1.73 5.65 8.67
N PRO A 165 -2.97 5.87 8.15
CA PRO A 165 -3.52 7.20 7.99
C PRO A 165 -3.78 7.80 9.38
N VAL A 166 -3.41 9.06 9.55
CA VAL A 166 -3.62 9.84 10.77
C VAL A 166 -4.20 11.20 10.42
N THR A 167 -4.97 11.76 11.34
CA THR A 167 -5.32 13.18 11.33
C THR A 167 -4.38 13.96 12.23
N TYR A 168 -4.06 15.20 11.89
CA TYR A 168 -3.25 16.08 12.72
C TYR A 168 -3.63 17.54 12.46
N THR A 169 -3.24 18.44 13.37
CA THR A 169 -3.39 19.88 13.18
C THR A 169 -2.17 20.43 12.43
N GLY A 170 -2.42 21.04 11.27
CA GLY A 170 -1.40 21.71 10.47
C GLY A 170 -0.90 23.02 11.08
N GLU A 171 0.07 23.65 10.43
CA GLU A 171 0.66 24.91 10.92
C GLU A 171 -0.34 26.07 10.93
N ASP A 172 -1.32 26.06 10.02
CA ASP A 172 -2.40 27.04 9.94
C ASP A 172 -3.61 26.66 10.82
N ASP A 173 -3.42 25.83 11.85
CA ASP A 173 -4.46 25.24 12.70
C ASP A 173 -5.55 24.42 11.97
N GLY A 174 -5.36 24.18 10.67
CA GLY A 174 -6.27 23.38 9.84
C GLY A 174 -6.16 21.88 10.09
N ALA A 175 -7.28 21.16 9.94
CA ALA A 175 -7.28 19.71 10.00
C ALA A 175 -6.58 19.12 8.77
N CYS A 176 -5.51 18.38 9.00
CA CYS A 176 -4.72 17.71 7.97
C CYS A 176 -4.81 16.19 8.08
N ARG A 177 -4.50 15.49 6.98
CA ARG A 177 -4.36 14.03 6.92
C ARG A 177 -3.02 13.64 6.32
N ALA A 178 -2.49 12.52 6.79
CA ALA A 178 -1.22 11.98 6.35
C ALA A 178 -1.15 10.48 6.58
N HIS A 179 -0.25 9.79 5.88
CA HIS A 179 0.20 8.46 6.29
C HIS A 179 1.48 8.57 7.10
N VAL A 180 1.56 7.80 8.19
CA VAL A 180 2.77 7.61 8.99
C VAL A 180 3.25 6.18 8.87
N LEU A 181 4.57 6.00 8.95
CA LEU A 181 5.20 4.68 8.93
C LEU A 181 5.52 4.26 10.37
N VAL A 182 4.83 3.22 10.86
CA VAL A 182 4.98 2.70 12.21
C VAL A 182 5.63 1.32 12.15
N PRO A 183 6.86 1.12 12.64
CA PRO A 183 7.45 -0.20 12.76
C PRO A 183 6.54 -1.15 13.56
N VAL A 184 6.43 -2.41 13.17
CA VAL A 184 5.60 -3.39 13.93
C VAL A 184 6.10 -3.65 15.35
N ALA A 185 7.36 -3.28 15.63
CA ALA A 185 7.97 -3.35 16.95
C ALA A 185 7.88 -2.03 17.74
N ALA A 186 7.18 -1.02 17.22
CA ALA A 186 7.04 0.26 17.90
C ALA A 186 6.34 0.08 19.27
N PRO A 187 6.91 0.62 20.36
CA PRO A 187 6.21 0.69 21.64
C PRO A 187 4.85 1.38 21.48
N GLY A 188 3.82 0.86 22.14
CA GLY A 188 2.45 1.38 22.04
C GLY A 188 1.62 0.81 20.88
N LEU A 189 2.19 -0.01 20.00
CA LEU A 189 1.44 -0.69 18.94
C LEU A 189 0.97 -2.09 19.40
N ALA A 190 -0.33 -2.36 19.29
CA ALA A 190 -0.92 -3.68 19.47
C ALA A 190 -1.81 -4.06 18.27
N VAL A 191 -1.88 -5.34 17.94
CA VAL A 191 -2.72 -5.89 16.86
C VAL A 191 -3.70 -6.88 17.47
N ASP A 192 -5.00 -6.61 17.34
CA ASP A 192 -6.10 -7.39 17.92
C ASP A 192 -5.93 -7.66 19.43
N GLY A 193 -5.34 -6.70 20.16
CA GLY A 193 -5.06 -6.81 21.60
C GLY A 193 -3.86 -7.69 21.97
N VAL A 194 -3.11 -8.18 20.99
CA VAL A 194 -1.93 -9.04 21.16
C VAL A 194 -0.70 -8.35 20.56
N ALA A 195 0.50 -8.75 21.02
CA ALA A 195 1.76 -8.26 20.46
C ALA A 195 1.80 -8.45 18.92
N PRO A 196 2.16 -7.42 18.13
CA PRO A 196 2.09 -7.45 16.66
C PRO A 196 2.84 -8.61 16.00
N ALA A 197 4.01 -8.97 16.55
CA ALA A 197 4.82 -10.09 16.07
C ALA A 197 4.10 -11.45 16.16
N ALA A 198 3.13 -11.58 17.08
CA ALA A 198 2.35 -12.80 17.26
C ALA A 198 1.04 -12.81 16.45
N ALA A 199 0.45 -11.64 16.20
CA ALA A 199 -0.90 -11.47 15.64
C ALA A 199 -0.96 -11.45 14.10
N LEU A 200 0.08 -10.96 13.44
CA LEU A 200 0.12 -10.89 11.97
C LEU A 200 0.43 -12.26 11.34
N ARG A 201 -0.23 -13.36 11.71
CA ARG A 201 0.06 -14.70 11.14
C ARG A 201 -0.70 -14.99 9.84
N GLY A 202 -1.56 -14.08 9.40
CA GLY A 202 -2.53 -14.18 8.30
C GLY A 202 -2.39 -13.07 7.25
N PRO A 203 -2.55 -13.28 5.93
CA PRO A 203 -3.10 -12.20 5.12
C PRO A 203 -4.53 -11.96 5.61
N GLY A 204 -4.88 -10.71 5.87
CA GLY A 204 -6.17 -10.43 6.49
C GLY A 204 -6.34 -9.01 6.95
N LEU A 205 -7.55 -8.74 7.45
CA LEU A 205 -7.89 -7.49 8.10
C LEU A 205 -7.68 -7.65 9.61
N HIS A 206 -6.96 -6.71 10.19
CA HIS A 206 -6.62 -6.67 11.60
C HIS A 206 -7.02 -5.32 12.18
N THR A 207 -7.44 -5.27 13.44
CA THR A 207 -7.53 -3.98 14.14
C THR A 207 -6.23 -3.72 14.85
N VAL A 208 -5.65 -2.55 14.64
CA VAL A 208 -4.48 -2.09 15.39
C VAL A 208 -4.87 -0.99 16.37
N THR A 209 -4.26 -1.02 17.54
CA THR A 209 -4.35 0.03 18.55
C THR A 209 -3.00 0.72 18.63
N LEU A 210 -3.01 2.05 18.56
CA LEU A 210 -1.87 2.91 18.82
C LEU A 210 -2.14 3.62 20.14
N ASP A 211 -1.28 3.36 21.13
CA ASP A 211 -1.30 3.96 22.45
C ASP A 211 0.02 4.71 22.66
N GLY A 212 0.01 6.01 22.40
CA GLY A 212 1.18 6.87 22.56
C GLY A 212 2.37 6.52 21.65
N VAL A 213 2.12 6.07 20.42
CA VAL A 213 3.19 5.71 19.49
C VAL A 213 3.97 6.97 19.09
N ALA A 214 5.26 7.03 19.43
CA ALA A 214 6.12 8.18 19.15
C ALA A 214 6.66 8.15 17.71
N LEU A 215 6.65 9.31 17.04
CA LEU A 215 7.23 9.54 15.73
C LEU A 215 8.25 10.69 15.78
N VAL A 216 9.21 10.65 14.86
CA VAL A 216 10.21 11.70 14.69
C VAL A 216 9.59 13.03 14.23
N PRO A 217 10.23 14.19 14.46
CA PRO A 217 9.68 15.51 14.12
C PRO A 217 9.22 15.66 12.67
N ASP A 218 9.98 15.10 11.73
CA ASP A 218 9.72 15.26 10.29
C ASP A 218 8.76 14.18 9.73
N ALA A 219 8.11 13.40 10.59
CA ALA A 219 7.16 12.37 10.18
C ALA A 219 5.88 12.94 9.55
N LEU A 220 5.52 14.18 9.92
CA LEU A 220 4.31 14.89 9.49
C LEU A 220 4.66 16.35 9.16
N GLY A 221 3.85 17.00 8.29
CA GLY A 221 4.10 18.37 7.81
C GLY A 221 4.84 18.45 6.48
N THR A 222 5.22 19.67 6.09
CA THR A 222 5.80 20.06 4.78
C THR A 222 7.26 19.64 4.59
N GLY A 223 7.96 19.19 5.64
CA GLY A 223 9.39 18.88 5.61
C GLY A 223 9.78 17.56 4.92
N ALA A 224 8.81 16.75 4.48
CA ALA A 224 9.10 15.41 3.98
C ALA A 224 9.43 15.42 2.47
N PRO A 225 10.62 14.96 2.01
CA PRO A 225 11.04 15.04 0.60
C PRO A 225 10.22 14.16 -0.37
N TRP A 226 9.27 13.38 0.16
CA TRP A 226 8.33 12.52 -0.55
C TRP A 226 6.98 13.18 -0.80
N ARG A 227 6.72 14.37 -0.25
CA ARG A 227 5.45 15.09 -0.39
C ARG A 227 5.52 16.11 -1.52
N ASP A 228 5.07 15.68 -2.69
CA ASP A 228 4.81 16.50 -3.86
C ASP A 228 3.37 16.23 -4.29
N ALA A 229 2.60 17.27 -4.64
CA ALA A 229 1.18 17.13 -4.95
C ALA A 229 0.93 16.13 -6.09
N ILE A 230 1.82 16.11 -7.10
CA ILE A 230 1.77 15.15 -8.20
C ILE A 230 2.09 13.75 -7.72
N ASP A 231 3.06 13.59 -6.82
CA ASP A 231 3.40 12.28 -6.24
C ASP A 231 2.25 11.72 -5.40
N GLU A 232 1.53 12.58 -4.66
CA GLU A 232 0.40 12.18 -3.84
C GLU A 232 -0.81 11.76 -4.68
N LEU A 233 -1.15 12.54 -5.71
CA LEU A 233 -2.22 12.19 -6.66
C LEU A 233 -1.89 10.92 -7.47
N ASP A 234 -0.64 10.76 -7.91
CA ASP A 234 -0.17 9.55 -8.59
C ASP A 234 -0.26 8.33 -7.67
N ARG A 235 0.11 8.47 -6.39
CA ARG A 235 0.01 7.42 -5.37
C ARG A 235 -1.44 7.04 -5.06
N GLU A 236 -2.32 8.02 -4.93
CA GLU A 236 -3.77 7.82 -4.76
C GLU A 236 -4.35 7.03 -5.94
N LEU A 237 -4.02 7.41 -7.17
CA LEU A 237 -4.51 6.74 -8.37
C LEU A 237 -4.03 5.29 -8.44
N ILE A 238 -2.75 5.06 -8.12
CA ILE A 238 -2.18 3.72 -8.01
C ILE A 238 -2.89 2.90 -6.92
N ALA A 239 -3.19 3.51 -5.77
CA ALA A 239 -3.93 2.86 -4.67
C ALA A 239 -5.31 2.38 -5.12
N ARG A 240 -6.06 3.23 -5.83
CA ARG A 240 -7.39 2.88 -6.37
C ARG A 240 -7.31 1.77 -7.41
N LEU A 241 -6.36 1.86 -8.35
CA LEU A 241 -6.18 0.84 -9.38
C LEU A 241 -5.78 -0.52 -8.80
N LEU A 242 -4.83 -0.57 -7.86
CA LEU A 242 -4.39 -1.81 -7.23
C LEU A 242 -5.40 -2.35 -6.21
N GLY A 243 -6.09 -1.47 -5.49
CA GLY A 243 -7.19 -1.84 -4.60
C GLY A 243 -8.33 -2.50 -5.36
N ALA A 244 -8.74 -1.92 -6.49
CA ALA A 244 -9.70 -2.54 -7.38
C ALA A 244 -9.16 -3.86 -7.94
N ALA A 245 -7.94 -3.90 -8.47
CA ALA A 245 -7.34 -5.11 -9.07
C ALA A 245 -7.24 -6.30 -8.10
N ALA A 246 -7.20 -6.05 -6.79
CA ALA A 246 -7.24 -7.08 -5.77
C ALA A 246 -8.63 -7.71 -5.60
N SER A 247 -9.72 -7.12 -6.14
CA SER A 247 -11.07 -7.67 -6.05
C SER A 247 -11.35 -8.70 -7.16
N PRO A 248 -11.99 -9.85 -6.83
CA PRO A 248 -12.32 -10.88 -7.81
C PRO A 248 -13.46 -10.48 -8.75
N ARG A 249 -14.20 -9.42 -8.43
CA ARG A 249 -15.36 -8.95 -9.19
C ARG A 249 -15.01 -7.96 -10.30
N VAL A 250 -13.72 -7.66 -10.48
CA VAL A 250 -13.25 -6.61 -11.40
C VAL A 250 -13.48 -6.95 -12.86
N ALA A 251 -14.00 -5.96 -13.59
CA ALA A 251 -13.87 -5.86 -15.04
C ALA A 251 -12.44 -5.39 -15.40
N ALA A 252 -11.51 -6.35 -15.47
CA ALA A 252 -10.08 -6.08 -15.72
C ALA A 252 -9.80 -5.13 -16.89
N PRO A 253 -10.55 -5.14 -18.01
CA PRO A 253 -10.28 -4.22 -19.13
C PRO A 253 -10.42 -2.73 -18.78
N ALA A 254 -11.32 -2.33 -17.87
CA ALA A 254 -11.47 -0.93 -17.49
C ALA A 254 -10.26 -0.42 -16.68
N LEU A 255 -9.82 -1.20 -15.69
CA LEU A 255 -8.65 -0.87 -14.89
C LEU A 255 -7.37 -0.84 -15.71
N LEU A 256 -7.17 -1.82 -16.60
CA LEU A 256 -5.98 -1.88 -17.45
C LEU A 256 -5.92 -0.68 -18.41
N ARG A 257 -7.07 -0.21 -18.93
CA ARG A 257 -7.11 1.02 -19.74
C ARG A 257 -6.71 2.26 -18.95
N LEU A 258 -7.17 2.42 -17.71
CA LEU A 258 -6.78 3.54 -16.84
C LEU A 258 -5.29 3.47 -16.50
N ALA A 259 -4.77 2.29 -16.18
CA ALA A 259 -3.35 2.09 -15.91
C ALA A 259 -2.47 2.41 -17.13
N ALA A 260 -2.89 2.00 -18.34
CA ALA A 260 -2.20 2.33 -19.58
C ALA A 260 -2.22 3.83 -19.89
N ARG A 261 -3.32 4.53 -19.59
CA ARG A 261 -3.40 5.99 -19.70
C ARG A 261 -2.44 6.68 -18.74
N LEU A 262 -2.34 6.22 -17.49
CA LEU A 262 -1.37 6.73 -16.53
C LEU A 262 0.08 6.48 -16.98
N ASP A 263 0.37 5.33 -17.58
CA ASP A 263 1.70 5.04 -18.15
C ASP A 263 2.05 5.95 -19.33
N ALA A 264 1.06 6.33 -20.14
CA ALA A 264 1.24 7.24 -21.27
C ALA A 264 1.50 8.70 -20.86
N MET A 265 1.24 9.07 -19.60
CA MET A 265 1.52 10.42 -19.09
C MET A 265 3.03 10.61 -18.84
N ALA A 266 3.73 11.17 -19.83
CA ALA A 266 5.16 11.46 -19.71
C ALA A 266 5.47 12.46 -18.57
N ALA A 267 4.63 13.47 -18.40
CA ALA A 267 4.68 14.44 -17.31
C ALA A 267 3.26 14.71 -16.83
N PRO A 268 2.77 13.96 -15.83
CA PRO A 268 1.42 14.18 -15.32
C PRO A 268 1.32 15.54 -14.64
N ASP A 269 0.26 16.27 -14.96
CA ASP A 269 -0.17 17.46 -14.23
C ASP A 269 -1.33 17.11 -13.30
N GLU A 270 -1.68 18.06 -12.42
CA GLU A 270 -2.73 17.87 -11.43
C GLU A 270 -4.09 17.61 -12.07
N ALA A 271 -4.45 18.37 -13.11
CA ALA A 271 -5.74 18.24 -13.79
C ALA A 271 -5.91 16.86 -14.45
N GLY A 272 -4.87 16.35 -15.13
CA GLY A 272 -4.90 15.04 -15.76
C GLY A 272 -4.97 13.89 -14.74
N LEU A 273 -4.28 14.01 -13.61
CA LEU A 273 -4.36 13.03 -12.53
C LEU A 273 -5.73 13.03 -11.85
N LEU A 274 -6.31 14.20 -11.58
CA LEU A 274 -7.66 14.32 -11.02
C LEU A 274 -8.72 13.69 -11.92
N ALA A 275 -8.65 13.92 -13.24
CA ALA A 275 -9.58 13.29 -14.19
C ALA A 275 -9.49 11.75 -14.17
N LEU A 276 -8.27 11.20 -14.10
CA LEU A 276 -8.09 9.74 -13.98
C LEU A 276 -8.56 9.19 -12.62
N LEU A 277 -8.41 9.98 -11.55
CA LEU A 277 -8.87 9.63 -10.21
C LEU A 277 -10.39 9.48 -10.15
N ASP A 278 -11.13 10.43 -10.72
CA ASP A 278 -12.61 10.38 -10.78
C ASP A 278 -13.08 9.13 -11.55
N GLU A 279 -12.42 8.81 -12.67
CA GLU A 279 -12.74 7.59 -13.43
C GLU A 279 -12.41 6.31 -12.64
N ALA A 280 -11.27 6.29 -11.94
CA ALA A 280 -10.85 5.17 -11.11
C ALA A 280 -11.80 4.97 -9.92
N GLU A 281 -12.27 6.05 -9.30
CA GLU A 281 -13.30 6.04 -8.26
C GLU A 281 -14.57 5.35 -8.74
N ALA A 282 -15.10 5.77 -9.89
CA ALA A 282 -16.29 5.18 -10.46
C ALA A 282 -16.12 3.68 -10.76
N VAL A 283 -14.92 3.22 -11.16
CA VAL A 283 -14.64 1.79 -11.33
C VAL A 283 -14.59 1.06 -9.98
N GLN A 284 -13.95 1.65 -8.98
CA GLN A 284 -13.81 1.07 -7.65
C GLN A 284 -15.17 0.90 -6.96
N GLU A 285 -16.04 1.91 -7.00
CA GLU A 285 -17.39 1.85 -6.41
C GLU A 285 -18.25 0.73 -6.99
N ARG A 286 -18.15 0.49 -8.30
CA ARG A 286 -18.83 -0.65 -8.96
C ARG A 286 -18.27 -2.01 -8.56
N THR A 287 -17.01 -2.04 -8.15
CA THR A 287 -16.27 -3.28 -7.84
C THR A 287 -16.41 -3.67 -6.37
N TRP A 288 -16.49 -2.67 -5.49
CA TRP A 288 -16.59 -2.83 -4.04
C TRP A 288 -17.69 -1.91 -3.51
N PRO A 289 -18.96 -2.36 -3.40
CA PRO A 289 -19.98 -1.52 -2.82
C PRO A 289 -19.65 -1.21 -1.35
N PRO A 290 -19.87 0.03 -0.88
CA PRO A 290 -19.43 0.50 0.44
C PRO A 290 -19.92 -0.35 1.62
N CYS A 291 -21.03 -1.07 1.44
CA CYS A 291 -21.62 -1.96 2.44
C CYS A 291 -20.80 -3.22 2.79
N GLN A 292 -19.79 -3.60 1.99
CA GLN A 292 -18.97 -4.79 2.31
C GLN A 292 -17.73 -4.51 3.16
N VAL A 293 -17.27 -3.25 3.29
CA VAL A 293 -16.20 -2.93 4.25
C VAL A 293 -16.72 -2.99 5.69
N ALA A 294 -17.96 -2.51 5.92
CA ALA A 294 -18.62 -2.59 7.23
C ALA A 294 -18.93 -4.04 7.63
N ALA A 295 -19.51 -4.82 6.71
CA ALA A 295 -19.84 -6.23 6.98
C ALA A 295 -18.59 -7.12 7.20
N ALA A 296 -17.47 -6.84 6.53
CA ALA A 296 -16.20 -7.54 6.76
C ALA A 296 -15.47 -7.10 8.05
N ALA A 297 -15.83 -5.93 8.60
CA ALA A 297 -15.26 -5.38 9.83
C ALA A 297 -16.05 -5.77 11.10
N GLY A 298 -17.19 -6.48 10.97
CA GLY A 298 -18.05 -6.81 12.11
C GLY A 298 -18.55 -5.58 12.87
N LEU A 299 -18.73 -4.46 12.15
CA LEU A 299 -19.29 -3.20 12.64
C LEU A 299 -20.75 -3.06 12.22
#